data_AF-A0A3B9PC35-F1
#
_entry.id   AF-A0A3B9PC35-F1
#
_cell.length_a   1.000
_cell.length_b   1.000
_cell.length_c   1.000
_cell.angle_alpha   90.00
_cell.angle_beta   90.00
_cell.angle_gamma   90.00
#
_symmetry.space_group_name_H-M   'P 1'
#
loop_
_entity.id
_entity.type
_entity.pdbx_description
1 polymer ?
#
loop_
_entity_poly.entity_id
_entity_poly.type
_entity_poly.pdbx_seq_one_letter_code
_entity_poly.pdbx_strand_id
1 'polypeptide(L)'
;MEITQLDGMYHQLIRSLRKTDLLILDDWLRDSLSLIEAQYLLDILDDRYNRRAAMLVSQFPISAWHARFPNPTLADAVLDRIVHSAYQLNLLGDSQRKVRGFRSMSHT
;
A
#
# COMPACT_ATOMS: atom_id res chain seq x y z
N MET A 1 -12.79 -25.00 11.30
CA MET A 1 -11.56 -25.52 10.63
C MET A 1 -10.99 -24.54 9.60
N GLU A 2 -11.81 -23.66 9.00
CA GLU A 2 -11.36 -22.68 7.99
C GLU A 2 -10.52 -21.52 8.58
N ILE A 3 -10.89 -21.02 9.77
CA ILE A 3 -10.19 -19.92 10.47
C ILE A 3 -8.74 -20.31 10.83
N THR A 4 -8.52 -21.57 11.22
CA THR A 4 -7.20 -22.05 11.68
C THR A 4 -6.23 -22.31 10.52
N GLN A 5 -6.73 -22.66 9.33
CA GLN A 5 -5.92 -22.76 8.12
C GLN A 5 -5.53 -21.39 7.58
N LEU A 6 -6.45 -20.41 7.66
CA LEU A 6 -6.18 -19.01 7.34
C LEU A 6 -5.12 -18.41 8.26
N ASP A 7 -5.17 -18.68 9.57
CA ASP A 7 -4.13 -18.24 10.53
C ASP A 7 -2.74 -18.78 10.17
N GLY A 8 -2.64 -20.09 9.87
CA GLY A 8 -1.36 -20.71 9.50
C GLY A 8 -0.75 -20.11 8.23
N MET A 9 -1.59 -19.87 7.21
CA MET A 9 -1.16 -19.23 5.95
C MET A 9 -0.84 -17.74 6.14
N TYR A 10 -1.61 -17.04 6.96
CA TYR A 10 -1.39 -15.64 7.31
C TYR A 10 -0.03 -15.45 8.00
N HIS A 11 0.29 -16.28 9.01
CA HIS A 11 1.59 -16.22 9.67
C HIS A 11 2.76 -16.50 8.71
N GLN A 12 2.59 -17.42 7.76
CA GLN A 12 3.60 -17.68 6.73
C GLN A 12 3.76 -16.48 5.78
N LEU A 13 2.66 -15.87 5.37
CA LEU A 13 2.66 -14.66 4.55
C LEU A 13 3.38 -13.52 5.26
N ILE A 14 3.00 -13.19 6.50
CA ILE A 14 3.67 -12.16 7.30
C ILE A 14 5.16 -12.46 7.43
N ARG A 15 5.54 -13.71 7.73
CA ARG A 15 6.96 -14.10 7.84
C ARG A 15 7.72 -13.91 6.52
N SER A 16 7.07 -14.15 5.38
CA SER A 16 7.63 -13.90 4.05
C SER A 16 7.81 -12.40 3.79
N LEU A 17 6.77 -11.60 4.07
CA LEU A 17 6.80 -10.14 3.90
C LEU A 17 7.88 -9.47 4.76
N ARG A 18 8.07 -9.96 6.00
CA ARG A 18 9.16 -9.49 6.89
C ARG A 18 10.55 -9.72 6.33
N LYS A 19 10.76 -10.77 5.53
CA LYS A 19 12.04 -11.10 4.89
C LYS A 19 12.25 -10.42 3.54
N THR A 20 11.29 -9.63 3.06
CA THR A 20 11.35 -8.97 1.76
C THR A 20 12.03 -7.61 1.90
N ASP A 21 13.10 -7.35 1.14
CA ASP A 21 13.86 -6.08 1.23
C ASP A 21 13.05 -4.88 0.75
N LEU A 22 12.27 -5.05 -0.33
CA LEU A 22 11.34 -4.05 -0.87
C LEU A 22 9.93 -4.63 -0.97
N LEU A 23 9.00 -4.06 -0.20
CA LEU A 23 7.58 -4.37 -0.31
C LEU A 23 6.90 -3.29 -1.17
N ILE A 24 6.25 -3.69 -2.26
CA ILE A 24 5.50 -2.78 -3.13
C ILE A 24 4.01 -3.01 -2.90
N LEU A 25 3.30 -1.95 -2.50
CA LEU A 25 1.85 -1.93 -2.36
C LEU A 25 1.28 -1.06 -3.48
N ASP A 26 0.78 -1.73 -4.51
CA ASP A 26 0.07 -1.08 -5.61
C ASP A 26 -1.38 -0.76 -5.20
N ASP A 27 -1.97 0.25 -5.86
CA ASP A 27 -3.35 0.71 -5.58
C ASP A 27 -3.64 1.06 -4.11
N TRP A 28 -2.66 1.68 -3.46
CA TRP A 28 -2.71 2.12 -2.07
C TRP A 28 -3.96 2.96 -1.76
N LEU A 29 -4.75 2.48 -0.80
CA LEU A 29 -5.98 3.08 -0.29
C LEU A 29 -7.01 3.38 -1.40
N ARG A 30 -7.04 2.55 -2.46
CA ARG A 30 -8.07 2.63 -3.48
C ARG A 30 -9.47 2.52 -2.87
N ASP A 31 -9.66 1.44 -2.12
CA ASP A 31 -10.87 1.14 -1.38
C ASP A 31 -10.66 1.44 0.11
N SER A 32 -11.76 1.67 0.84
CA SER A 32 -11.73 1.86 2.28
C SER A 32 -11.32 0.57 3.00
N LEU A 33 -10.43 0.70 3.99
CA LEU A 33 -10.04 -0.41 4.84
C LEU A 33 -11.08 -0.64 5.94
N SER A 34 -11.35 -1.90 6.28
CA SER A 34 -11.95 -2.27 7.56
C SER A 34 -10.96 -2.04 8.71
N LEU A 35 -11.46 -2.00 9.94
CA LEU A 35 -10.62 -1.79 11.13
C LEU A 35 -9.53 -2.85 11.26
N ILE A 36 -9.86 -4.11 10.96
CA ILE A 36 -8.92 -5.23 11.09
C ILE A 36 -7.84 -5.19 9.98
N GLU A 37 -8.20 -4.80 8.76
CA GLU A 37 -7.24 -4.62 7.67
C GLU A 37 -6.28 -3.47 7.97
N ALA A 38 -6.77 -2.37 8.54
CA ALA A 38 -5.93 -1.26 8.98
C ALA A 38 -4.95 -1.69 10.09
N GLN A 39 -5.37 -2.55 11.01
CA GLN A 39 -4.49 -3.10 12.05
C GLN A 39 -3.42 -4.01 11.46
N TYR A 40 -3.78 -4.93 10.56
CA TYR A 40 -2.81 -5.80 9.89
C TYR A 40 -1.80 -5.00 9.07
N LEU A 41 -2.27 -3.94 8.41
CA LEU A 41 -1.40 -3.04 7.67
C LEU A 41 -0.41 -2.33 8.60
N LEU A 42 -0.87 -1.84 9.76
CA LEU A 42 0.00 -1.25 10.76
C LEU A 42 1.05 -2.25 11.25
N ASP A 43 0.67 -3.48 11.57
CA ASP A 43 1.59 -4.53 12.04
C ASP A 43 2.69 -4.81 11.00
N ILE A 44 2.32 -4.92 9.72
CA ILE A 44 3.28 -5.13 8.62
C ILE A 44 4.23 -3.93 8.50
N LEU A 45 3.72 -2.70 8.57
CA LEU A 45 4.51 -1.49 8.39
C LEU A 45 5.41 -1.21 9.60
N ASP A 46 4.95 -1.52 10.80
CA ASP A 46 5.72 -1.38 12.04
C ASP A 46 6.95 -2.30 12.04
N ASP A 47 6.78 -3.56 11.62
CA ASP A 47 7.88 -4.52 11.49
C ASP A 47 8.97 -4.06 10.51
N ARG A 48 8.59 -3.22 9.53
CA ARG A 48 9.46 -2.69 8.47
C ARG A 48 10.05 -1.33 8.79
N TYR A 49 9.44 -0.58 9.70
CA TYR A 49 9.84 0.78 10.03
C TYR A 49 11.32 0.84 10.42
N ASN A 50 12.08 1.72 9.74
CA ASN A 50 13.54 1.86 9.88
C ASN A 50 14.37 0.58 9.66
N ARG A 51 13.82 -0.45 9.01
CA ARG A 51 14.52 -1.72 8.77
C ARG A 51 14.55 -2.11 7.30
N ARG A 52 13.44 -1.94 6.57
CA ARG A 52 13.29 -2.37 5.17
C ARG A 52 12.38 -1.43 4.39
N ALA A 53 12.58 -1.34 3.08
CA ALA A 53 11.92 -0.32 2.26
C ALA A 53 10.48 -0.70 1.88
N ALA A 54 9.58 0.28 1.88
CA ALA A 54 8.23 0.14 1.33
C ALA A 54 8.03 1.14 0.19
N MET A 55 7.40 0.71 -0.89
CA MET A 55 6.95 1.56 -1.99
C MET A 55 5.44 1.50 -2.06
N LEU A 56 4.81 2.67 -2.00
CA LEU A 56 3.37 2.80 -2.08
C LEU A 56 3.02 3.51 -3.39
N VAL A 57 2.11 2.91 -4.15
CA VAL A 57 1.63 3.50 -5.40
C VAL A 57 0.15 3.83 -5.20
N SER A 58 -0.19 5.11 -5.23
CA SER A 58 -1.56 5.57 -5.00
C SER A 58 -2.04 6.47 -6.13
N GLN A 59 -3.35 6.41 -6.39
CA GLN A 59 -4.05 7.40 -7.22
C GLN A 59 -4.47 8.64 -6.42
N PHE A 60 -4.32 8.62 -5.09
CA PHE A 60 -4.71 9.70 -4.20
C PHE A 60 -3.49 10.46 -3.68
N PRO A 61 -3.59 11.80 -3.55
CA PRO A 61 -2.56 12.57 -2.88
C PRO A 61 -2.47 12.18 -1.40
N ILE A 62 -1.28 12.30 -0.81
CA ILE A 62 -1.02 11.93 0.59
C ILE A 62 -1.96 12.66 1.56
N SER A 63 -2.32 13.90 1.27
CA SER A 63 -3.28 14.69 2.07
C SER A 63 -4.67 14.04 2.18
N ALA A 64 -5.04 13.15 1.26
CA ALA A 64 -6.31 12.44 1.28
C ALA A 64 -6.23 11.08 2.00
N TRP A 65 -5.03 10.59 2.36
CA TRP A 65 -4.86 9.24 2.90
C TRP A 65 -5.45 9.11 4.30
N HIS A 66 -5.25 10.10 5.18
CA HIS A 66 -5.74 10.05 6.56
C HIS A 66 -7.26 9.79 6.62
N ALA A 67 -8.04 10.47 5.79
CA ALA A 67 -9.49 10.34 5.75
C ALA A 67 -10.00 8.98 5.21
N ARG A 68 -9.13 8.16 4.63
CA ARG A 68 -9.48 6.83 4.08
C ARG A 68 -9.32 5.70 5.08
N PHE A 69 -8.73 5.98 6.24
CA PHE A 69 -8.66 5.01 7.33
C PHE A 69 -9.96 4.99 8.15
N PRO A 70 -10.38 3.82 8.65
CA PRO A 70 -11.59 3.68 9.45
C PRO A 70 -11.45 4.28 10.86
N ASN A 71 -10.22 4.54 11.31
CA ASN A 71 -9.92 5.06 12.63
C ASN A 71 -8.76 6.07 12.53
N PRO A 72 -8.90 7.29 13.09
CA PRO A 72 -7.88 8.34 12.98
C PRO A 72 -6.57 7.97 13.71
N THR A 73 -6.65 7.31 14.87
CA THR A 73 -5.44 6.86 15.60
C THR A 73 -4.64 5.84 14.80
N LEU A 74 -5.29 4.92 14.09
CA LEU A 74 -4.60 4.02 13.16
C LEU A 74 -4.05 4.75 11.95
N ALA A 75 -4.78 5.75 11.45
CA ALA A 75 -4.31 6.60 10.35
C ALA A 75 -3.00 7.28 10.72
N ASP A 76 -2.95 7.96 11.87
CA ASP A 76 -1.75 8.62 12.38
C ASP A 76 -0.59 7.63 12.53
N ALA A 77 -0.83 6.50 13.18
CA ALA A 77 0.19 5.47 13.40
C ALA A 77 0.76 4.94 12.07
N VAL A 78 -0.08 4.66 11.08
CA VAL A 78 0.37 4.19 9.77
C VAL A 78 1.13 5.28 9.02
N LEU A 79 0.58 6.50 8.97
CA LEU A 79 1.17 7.62 8.25
C LEU A 79 2.52 8.04 8.83
N ASP A 80 2.70 8.01 10.16
CA ASP A 80 4.00 8.25 10.80
C ASP A 80 5.09 7.29 10.30
N ARG A 81 4.74 6.02 10.05
CA ARG A 81 5.70 5.01 9.59
C ARG A 81 6.06 5.15 8.12
N ILE A 82 5.11 5.57 7.28
CA ILE A 82 5.28 5.53 5.82
C ILE A 82 5.48 6.89 5.16
N VAL A 83 5.02 7.99 5.77
CA VAL A 83 5.10 9.35 5.18
C VAL A 83 6.29 10.10 5.74
N HIS A 84 6.57 9.98 7.04
CA HIS A 84 7.58 10.80 7.71
C HIS A 84 8.98 10.67 7.11
N SER A 85 9.36 9.46 6.68
CA SER A 85 10.68 9.18 6.08
C SER A 85 10.62 8.92 4.57
N ALA A 86 9.52 9.32 3.90
CA ALA A 86 9.26 8.95 2.52
C ALA A 86 9.89 9.90 1.51
N TYR A 87 10.40 9.34 0.42
CA TYR A 87 10.58 10.10 -0.81
C TYR A 87 9.25 10.16 -1.57
N GLN A 88 8.75 11.37 -1.79
CA GLN A 88 7.49 11.58 -2.52
C GLN A 88 7.76 11.86 -3.99
N LEU A 89 7.20 11.01 -4.86
CA LEU A 89 7.30 11.15 -6.31
C LEU A 89 5.92 11.43 -6.89
N ASN A 90 5.65 12.69 -7.21
CA ASN A 90 4.40 13.08 -7.87
C ASN A 90 4.53 12.83 -9.37
N LEU A 91 3.83 11.81 -9.86
CA LEU A 91 3.79 11.49 -11.28
C LEU A 91 2.78 12.39 -12.00
N LEU A 92 3.22 13.00 -13.09
CA LEU A 92 2.41 13.89 -13.92
C LEU A 92 2.30 13.33 -15.34
N GLY A 93 1.25 13.75 -16.05
CA GLY A 93 1.03 13.43 -17.46
C GLY A 93 -0.13 12.49 -17.70
N ASP A 94 -0.37 12.21 -18.98
CA ASP A 94 -1.49 11.41 -19.43
C ASP A 94 -1.33 9.92 -19.10
N SER A 95 -2.48 9.25 -18.97
CA SER A 95 -2.54 7.80 -18.84
C SER A 95 -1.77 7.10 -19.97
N GLN A 96 -0.78 6.29 -19.58
CA GLN A 96 -0.01 5.48 -20.53
C GLN A 96 -0.89 4.51 -21.32
N ARG A 97 -2.04 4.10 -20.77
CA ARG A 97 -3.03 3.26 -21.48
C ARG A 97 -3.61 3.99 -22.69
N LYS A 98 -3.94 5.29 -22.53
CA LYS A 98 -4.44 6.14 -23.63
C LYS A 98 -3.37 6.33 -24.70
N VAL A 99 -2.14 6.66 -24.29
CA VAL A 99 -1.03 6.90 -25.22
C VAL A 99 -0.72 5.66 -26.06
N ARG A 100 -0.68 4.48 -25.42
CA ARG A 100 -0.42 3.21 -26.12
C ARG A 100 -1.58 2.78 -27.02
N GLY A 101 -2.82 2.98 -26.59
CA GLY A 101 -4.01 2.70 -27.41
C GLY A 101 -4.07 3.57 -28.68
N PHE A 102 -3.62 4.82 -28.62
CA PHE A 102 -3.53 5.67 -29.82
C PHE A 102 -2.47 5.17 -30.81
N ARG A 103 -1.30 4.76 -30.29
CA ARG A 103 -0.20 4.23 -31.13
C ARG A 103 -0.56 2.93 -31.88
N SER A 104 -1.41 2.08 -31.31
CA SER A 104 -1.87 0.88 -32.03
C SER A 104 -2.85 1.19 -33.16
N MET A 105 -3.64 2.27 -33.06
CA MET A 105 -4.61 2.66 -34.09
C MET A 105 -3.95 3.40 -35.27
N SER A 106 -2.83 4.09 -35.05
CA SER A 106 -2.11 4.82 -36.12
C SER A 106 -1.34 3.93 -37.10
N HIS A 107 -1.31 2.61 -36.87
CA HIS A 107 -0.66 1.61 -37.73
C HIS A 107 -1.67 0.71 -38.49
N THR A 108 -2.95 1.07 -38.51
CA THR A 108 -3.99 0.46 -39.36
C THR A 108 -4.55 1.53 -40.29
#